data_AF-A0A945HF55-F1
#
_entry.id   AF-A0A945HF55-F1
#
_cell.length_a   1.000
_cell.length_b   1.000
_cell.length_c   1.000
_cell.angle_alpha   90.00
_cell.angle_beta   90.00
_cell.angle_gamma   90.00
#
_symmetry.space_group_name_H-M   'P 1'
#
loop_
_entity.id
_entity.type
_entity.pdbx_description
1 polymer ?
#
loop_
_entity_poly.entity_id
_entity_poly.type
_entity_poly.pdbx_seq_one_letter_code
_entity_poly.pdbx_strand_id
1 'polypeptide(L)' 'MKNITLTTILFFITITAFSQTASTYLSPVASPQASVSQNVGMTNISINYSSPGVKGRKVFGELVPYDQLWRAS' A
#
# COMPACT_ATOMS: atom_id res chain seq x y z
N MET A 1 15.41 45.02 22.23
CA MET A 1 15.01 44.68 20.83
C MET A 1 15.66 43.38 20.35
N LYS A 2 16.96 43.18 20.54
CA LYS A 2 17.71 41.96 20.15
C LYS A 2 17.18 40.64 20.77
N ASN A 3 16.59 40.74 21.95
CA ASN A 3 15.92 39.66 22.68
C ASN A 3 14.52 39.32 22.13
N ILE A 4 13.76 40.32 21.64
CA ILE A 4 12.45 40.12 21.01
C ILE A 4 12.62 39.54 19.60
N THR A 5 13.67 39.96 18.88
CA THR A 5 14.01 39.38 17.57
C THR A 5 14.44 37.92 17.71
N LEU A 6 15.17 37.57 18.78
CA LEU A 6 15.62 36.20 19.04
C LEU A 6 14.46 35.26 19.38
N THR A 7 13.51 35.69 20.21
CA THR A 7 12.33 34.89 20.56
C THR A 7 11.41 34.68 19.36
N THR A 8 11.28 35.67 18.48
CA THR A 8 10.48 35.56 17.25
C THR A 8 11.08 34.54 16.28
N ILE A 9 12.41 34.53 16.12
CA ILE A 9 13.10 33.54 15.29
C ILE A 9 12.92 32.12 15.86
N LEU A 10 13.05 31.97 17.18
CA LEU A 10 12.89 30.67 17.83
C LEU A 10 11.46 30.11 17.66
N PHE A 11 10.45 30.96 17.72
CA PHE A 11 9.06 30.58 17.50
C PHE A 11 8.79 30.12 16.05
N PHE A 12 9.43 30.73 15.05
CA PHE A 12 9.32 30.27 13.67
C PHE A 12 9.97 28.91 13.43
N ILE A 13 11.06 28.61 14.13
CA ILE A 13 11.77 27.32 14.02
C ILE A 13 10.96 26.17 14.62
N THR A 14 10.21 26.41 15.71
CA THR A 14 9.40 25.36 16.33
C THR A 14 8.17 25.00 15.50
N ILE A 15 7.60 25.92 14.73
CA ILE A 15 6.45 25.66 13.86
C ILE A 15 6.81 24.69 12.72
N THR A 16 8.01 24.79 12.13
CA THR A 16 8.41 23.93 11.01
C THR A 16 8.79 22.51 11.45
N ALA A 17 9.12 22.30 12.73
CA ALA A 17 9.41 20.98 13.27
C ALA A 17 8.18 20.05 13.30
N PHE A 18 6.97 20.61 13.40
CA PHE A 18 5.71 19.85 13.41
C PHE A 18 5.20 19.47 12.01
N SER A 19 5.81 19.97 10.93
CA SER A 19 5.35 19.74 9.55
C SER A 19 5.75 18.39 8.94
N GLN A 20 6.38 17.48 9.70
CA GLN A 20 6.85 16.17 9.19
C GLN A 20 5.77 15.08 9.16
N THR A 21 4.51 15.38 9.47
CA THR A 21 3.44 14.39 9.64
C THR A 21 2.56 14.20 8.40
N ALA A 22 3.13 13.86 7.24
CA ALA A 22 2.34 13.30 6.13
C ALA A 22 3.22 12.67 5.05
N SER A 23 3.53 11.37 5.13
CA SER A 23 4.12 10.66 3.97
C SER A 23 3.77 9.18 3.87
N THR A 24 3.12 8.57 4.87
CA THR A 24 2.86 7.12 4.84
C THR A 24 1.72 6.70 3.89
N TYR A 25 0.88 7.64 3.44
CA TYR A 25 -0.25 7.33 2.55
C TYR A 25 0.14 7.09 1.09
N LEU A 26 1.32 7.56 0.66
CA LEU A 26 1.76 7.48 -0.74
C LEU A 26 2.84 6.41 -0.98
N SER A 27 3.30 5.73 0.09
CA SER A 27 4.20 4.61 -0.06
C SER A 27 3.48 3.50 -0.83
N PRO A 28 3.99 3.05 -1.99
CA PRO A 28 3.37 1.95 -2.72
C PRO A 28 3.34 0.71 -1.82
N VAL A 29 2.14 0.32 -1.41
CA VAL A 29 1.92 -0.86 -0.56
C VAL A 29 2.39 -2.09 -1.35
N ALA A 30 3.19 -2.95 -0.72
CA ALA A 30 3.83 -4.09 -1.38
C ALA A 30 2.85 -5.10 -2.01
N SER A 31 1.59 -5.06 -1.61
CA SER A 31 0.48 -5.83 -2.18
C SER A 31 -0.65 -4.89 -2.60
N PRO A 32 -0.96 -4.79 -3.89
CA PRO A 32 -2.14 -4.10 -4.38
C PRO A 32 -3.41 -4.65 -3.70
N GLN A 33 -4.24 -3.74 -3.19
CA GLN A 33 -5.56 -4.08 -2.71
C GLN A 33 -6.45 -4.41 -3.91
N ALA A 34 -7.17 -5.53 -3.83
CA ALA A 34 -8.13 -5.95 -4.84
C ALA A 34 -9.46 -6.27 -4.16
N SER A 35 -10.56 -5.99 -4.84
CA SER A 35 -11.88 -6.35 -4.36
C SER A 35 -12.73 -6.82 -5.52
N VAL A 36 -13.57 -7.82 -5.25
CA VAL A 36 -14.59 -8.29 -6.18
C VAL A 36 -15.92 -8.21 -5.45
N SER A 37 -16.87 -7.50 -6.05
CA SER A 37 -18.24 -7.44 -5.56
C SER A 37 -19.20 -7.91 -6.64
N GLN A 38 -20.16 -8.74 -6.24
CA GLN A 38 -21.24 -9.20 -7.09
C GLN A 38 -22.56 -9.10 -6.34
N ASN A 39 -23.59 -8.63 -7.04
CA ASN A 39 -24.95 -8.65 -6.52
C ASN A 39 -25.61 -9.99 -6.90
N VAL A 40 -26.15 -10.68 -5.91
CA VAL A 40 -26.93 -11.91 -6.06
C VAL A 40 -28.34 -11.65 -5.50
N GLY A 41 -29.28 -11.37 -6.41
CA GLY A 41 -30.66 -11.02 -6.04
C GLY A 41 -30.75 -9.67 -5.34
N MET A 42 -30.99 -9.69 -4.02
CA MET A 42 -30.99 -8.49 -3.16
C MET A 42 -29.73 -8.40 -2.28
N THR A 43 -28.83 -9.38 -2.37
CA THR A 43 -27.66 -9.49 -1.50
C THR A 43 -26.42 -9.04 -2.25
N ASN A 44 -25.66 -8.11 -1.68
CA ASN A 44 -24.33 -7.76 -2.17
C ASN A 44 -23.29 -8.66 -1.50
N ILE A 45 -22.53 -9.41 -2.30
CA ILE A 45 -21.38 -10.18 -1.86
C ILE A 45 -20.15 -9.38 -2.24
N SER A 46 -19.26 -9.14 -1.26
CA SER A 46 -18.00 -8.42 -1.47
C SER A 46 -16.85 -9.21 -0.86
N ILE A 47 -15.80 -9.41 -1.64
CA ILE A 47 -14.58 -10.11 -1.24
C ILE A 47 -13.43 -9.12 -1.37
N ASN A 48 -12.84 -8.76 -0.23
CA ASN A 48 -11.64 -7.93 -0.17
C ASN A 48 -10.42 -8.85 -0.02
N TYR A 49 -9.46 -8.76 -0.94
CA TYR A 49 -8.25 -9.57 -0.93
C TYR A 49 -7.03 -8.75 -1.36
N SER A 50 -5.85 -9.23 -1.01
CA SER A 50 -4.59 -8.67 -1.48
C SER A 50 -4.08 -9.52 -2.63
N SER A 51 -3.71 -8.91 -3.76
CA SER A 51 -3.12 -9.63 -4.90
C SER A 51 -1.60 -9.46 -4.88
N PRO A 52 -0.82 -10.31 -4.18
CA PRO A 52 0.63 -10.18 -4.16
C PRO A 52 1.19 -10.35 -5.57
N GLY A 53 1.95 -9.36 -6.04
CA GLY A 53 2.60 -9.43 -7.34
C GLY A 53 3.56 -10.61 -7.46
N VAL A 54 3.82 -11.04 -8.69
CA VAL A 54 4.72 -12.17 -9.01
C VAL A 54 6.17 -11.87 -8.58
N LYS A 55 6.53 -10.59 -8.40
CA LYS A 55 7.85 -10.12 -7.92
C LYS A 55 9.03 -10.74 -8.69
N GLY A 56 8.89 -10.86 -10.02
CA GLY A 56 9.94 -11.41 -10.90
C GLY A 56 10.14 -12.93 -10.83
N ARG A 57 9.33 -13.66 -10.05
CA ARG A 57 9.38 -15.13 -10.02
C ARG A 57 8.82 -15.72 -11.30
N LYS A 58 9.47 -16.74 -11.86
CA LYS A 58 8.90 -17.54 -12.95
C LYS A 58 7.87 -18.51 -12.35
N VAL A 59 6.62 -18.10 -12.26
CA VAL A 59 5.55 -18.96 -11.71
C VAL A 59 4.98 -19.86 -12.82
N PHE A 60 4.67 -19.26 -13.96
CA PHE A 60 4.12 -19.95 -15.11
C PHE A 60 5.24 -20.59 -15.95
N GLY A 61 5.12 -21.89 -16.26
CA GLY A 61 6.12 -22.67 -16.98
C GLY A 61 7.16 -23.37 -16.10
N GLU A 62 7.36 -22.96 -14.83
CA GLU A 62 8.19 -23.69 -13.84
C GLU A 62 7.32 -24.39 -12.79
N LEU A 63 6.69 -23.64 -11.89
CA LEU A 63 5.81 -24.21 -10.84
C LEU A 63 4.53 -24.81 -11.44
N VAL A 64 4.08 -24.22 -12.55
CA VAL A 64 2.90 -24.57 -13.32
C VAL A 64 3.41 -25.05 -14.68
N PRO A 65 3.81 -26.33 -14.81
CA PRO A 65 4.33 -26.85 -16.07
C PRO A 65 3.22 -26.90 -17.11
N TYR A 66 3.54 -26.41 -18.30
CA TYR A 66 2.69 -26.56 -19.48
C TYR A 66 2.85 -27.97 -20.05
N ASP A 67 1.78 -28.48 -20.68
CA ASP A 67 1.75 -29.77 -21.37
C ASP A 67 2.10 -31.01 -20.50
N GLN A 68 2.04 -30.88 -19.18
CA GLN A 68 2.16 -32.01 -18.25
C GLN A 68 0.82 -32.33 -17.59
N LEU A 69 0.58 -33.61 -17.31
CA LEU A 69 -0.56 -34.07 -16.51
C LEU A 69 -0.35 -33.66 -15.05
N TRP A 70 -1.16 -32.72 -14.58
CA TRP A 70 -1.15 -32.30 -13.19
C TRP A 70 -1.78 -33.39 -12.33
N ARG A 71 -1.04 -33.89 -11.33
CA ARG A 71 -1.63 -34.68 -10.24
C ARG A 71 -1.62 -33.86 -8.96
N ALA A 72 -2.80 -33.54 -8.45
CA ALA A 72 -2.97 -33.15 -7.05
C ALA A 72 -2.99 -34.45 -6.23
N SER A 73 -1.85 -34.83 -5.66
CA SER A 73 -1.79 -35.89 -4.64
C SER A 73 -2.11 -35.33 -3.27
#